data_AF-A0A7X6X891-F1
#
_entry.id   AF-A0A7X6X891-F1
#
_cell.length_a   1.000
_cell.length_b   1.000
_cell.length_c   1.000
_cell.angle_alpha   90.00
_cell.angle_beta   90.00
_cell.angle_gamma   90.00
#
_symmetry.space_group_name_H-M   'P 1'
#
loop_
_entity.id
_entity.type
_entity.pdbx_description
1 polymer ?
#
loop_
_entity_poly.entity_id
_entity_poly.type
_entity_poly.pdbx_seq_one_letter_code
_entity_poly.pdbx_strand_id
1 'polypeptide(L)'
;YEEQAEKHPESAIHSIFKTLAKAEHRHELAILEYQQQNAFVVPEATEPMEKTFFATAADVEVEYYLVPRALDVYLTALEMERKSIEMYQEQLEQAEDEAETALLEWLVAEEKKHYDQLDKLIEMIRHGDEYVTHAMFTNMPEY
;
A
#
# COMPACT_ATOMS: atom_id res chain seq x y z
N TYR A 1 -8.27 -5.91 3.32
CA TYR A 1 -7.51 -4.96 4.15
C TYR A 1 -8.17 -4.57 5.47
N GLU A 2 -9.48 -4.33 5.52
CA GLU A 2 -10.17 -3.92 6.77
C GLU A 2 -9.97 -4.90 7.94
N GLU A 3 -10.07 -6.21 7.68
CA GLU A 3 -9.86 -7.24 8.69
C GLU A 3 -8.45 -7.16 9.32
N GLN A 4 -7.43 -6.88 8.53
CA GLN A 4 -6.05 -6.74 9.02
C GLN A 4 -5.90 -5.45 9.84
N ALA A 5 -6.58 -4.37 9.46
CA ALA A 5 -6.60 -3.15 10.26
C ALA A 5 -7.25 -3.42 11.64
N GLU A 6 -8.37 -4.14 11.68
CA GLU A 6 -9.08 -4.45 12.93
C GLU A 6 -8.32 -5.41 13.85
N LYS A 7 -7.52 -6.32 13.30
CA LYS A 7 -6.64 -7.20 14.07
C LYS A 7 -5.47 -6.47 14.74
N HIS A 8 -5.13 -5.27 14.26
CA HIS A 8 -3.98 -4.51 14.70
C HIS A 8 -4.30 -3.05 15.08
N PRO A 9 -5.31 -2.79 15.94
CA PRO A 9 -5.96 -1.48 16.10
C PRO A 9 -5.09 -0.36 16.68
N GLU A 10 -4.02 -0.69 17.42
CA GLU A 10 -3.13 0.29 18.08
C GLU A 10 -1.76 0.41 17.38
N SER A 11 -1.69 0.10 16.09
CA SER A 11 -0.42 0.07 15.34
C SER A 11 -0.47 0.83 14.03
N ALA A 12 0.72 1.12 13.48
CA ALA A 12 0.97 1.54 12.11
C ALA A 12 0.14 0.78 11.07
N ILE A 13 0.00 -0.54 11.28
CA ILE A 13 -0.72 -1.44 10.38
C ILE A 13 -2.18 -0.98 10.25
N HIS A 14 -2.80 -0.47 11.32
CA HIS A 14 -4.19 0.00 11.28
C HIS A 14 -4.38 1.15 10.30
N SER A 15 -3.57 2.20 10.42
CA SER A 15 -3.68 3.40 9.58
C SER A 15 -3.37 3.08 8.11
N ILE A 16 -2.32 2.27 7.88
CA ILE A 16 -1.90 1.80 6.55
C ILE A 16 -3.01 1.02 5.88
N PHE A 17 -3.50 -0.05 6.53
CA PHE A 17 -4.50 -0.93 5.95
C PHE A 17 -5.88 -0.26 5.84
N LYS A 18 -6.22 0.71 6.70
CA LYS A 18 -7.42 1.54 6.51
C LYS A 18 -7.29 2.46 5.30
N THR A 19 -6.09 2.97 5.01
CA THR A 19 -5.87 3.82 3.84
C THR A 19 -5.95 3.01 2.56
N LEU A 20 -5.30 1.83 2.51
CA LEU A 20 -5.42 0.89 1.40
C LEU A 20 -6.89 0.43 1.21
N ALA A 21 -7.60 0.07 2.28
CA ALA A 21 -9.01 -0.32 2.16
C ALA A 21 -9.90 0.78 1.55
N LYS A 22 -9.65 2.06 1.87
CA LYS A 22 -10.36 3.18 1.25
C LYS A 22 -9.98 3.34 -0.22
N ALA A 23 -8.73 3.07 -0.58
CA ALA A 23 -8.30 3.08 -1.98
C ALA A 23 -9.04 1.98 -2.78
N GLU A 24 -9.07 0.74 -2.27
CA GLU A 24 -9.78 -0.38 -2.91
C GLU A 24 -11.28 -0.13 -3.07
N HIS A 25 -11.92 0.50 -2.08
CA HIS A 25 -13.34 0.87 -2.22
C HIS A 25 -13.57 1.85 -3.38
N ARG A 26 -12.59 2.71 -3.71
CA ARG A 26 -12.70 3.58 -4.89
C ARG A 26 -12.55 2.79 -6.18
N HIS A 27 -11.69 1.77 -6.21
CA HIS A 27 -11.56 0.86 -7.35
C HIS A 27 -12.90 0.15 -7.62
N GLU A 28 -13.54 -0.38 -6.57
CA GLU A 28 -14.86 -1.01 -6.66
C GLU A 28 -15.90 -0.05 -7.24
N LEU A 29 -15.99 1.19 -6.72
CA LEU A 29 -16.92 2.19 -7.24
C LEU A 29 -16.68 2.50 -8.71
N ALA A 30 -15.42 2.69 -9.12
CA ALA A 30 -15.07 2.97 -10.51
C ALA A 30 -15.49 1.83 -11.45
N ILE A 31 -15.29 0.57 -11.03
CA ILE A 31 -15.70 -0.61 -11.80
C ILE A 31 -17.23 -0.69 -11.90
N LEU A 32 -17.95 -0.45 -10.80
CA LEU A 32 -19.41 -0.46 -10.80
C LEU A 32 -20.01 0.64 -11.69
N GLU A 33 -19.43 1.83 -11.67
CA GLU A 33 -19.85 2.94 -12.54
C GLU A 33 -19.60 2.62 -14.01
N TYR A 34 -18.42 2.07 -14.33
CA TYR A 34 -18.11 1.59 -15.68
C TYR A 34 -19.10 0.53 -16.16
N GLN A 35 -19.43 -0.47 -15.33
CA GLN A 35 -20.41 -1.52 -15.68
C GLN A 35 -21.82 -0.97 -15.96
N GLN A 36 -22.20 0.15 -15.33
CA GLN A 36 -23.51 0.76 -15.52
C GLN A 36 -23.58 1.70 -16.72
N GLN A 37 -22.51 2.46 -16.97
CA GLN A 37 -22.51 3.56 -17.94
C GLN A 37 -21.72 3.24 -19.21
N ASN A 38 -20.94 2.16 -19.22
CA ASN A 38 -19.98 1.80 -20.27
C ASN A 38 -19.06 2.97 -20.64
N ALA A 39 -18.71 3.76 -19.62
CA ALA A 39 -17.89 4.95 -19.71
C ALA A 39 -17.06 5.06 -18.44
N PHE A 40 -15.83 5.54 -18.60
CA PHE A 40 -14.92 5.75 -17.48
C PHE A 40 -14.47 7.21 -17.44
N VAL A 41 -14.54 7.80 -16.26
CA VAL A 41 -13.97 9.12 -15.95
C VAL A 41 -13.01 8.91 -14.80
N VAL A 42 -11.75 9.30 -15.01
CA VAL A 42 -10.70 9.18 -13.98
C VAL A 42 -11.17 9.91 -12.72
N PRO A 43 -11.29 9.21 -11.58
CA PRO A 43 -11.66 9.84 -10.32
C PRO A 43 -10.67 10.93 -9.93
N GLU A 44 -11.13 12.02 -9.32
CA GLU A 44 -10.27 13.09 -8.85
C GLU A 44 -9.22 12.53 -7.87
N ALA A 45 -7.95 12.88 -8.10
CA ALA A 45 -6.84 12.39 -7.28
C ALA A 45 -7.02 12.86 -5.84
N THR A 46 -7.18 11.92 -4.90
CA THR A 46 -7.08 12.24 -3.48
C THR A 46 -5.62 12.45 -3.09
N GLU A 47 -5.39 13.07 -1.93
CA GLU A 47 -4.05 13.27 -1.35
C GLU A 47 -3.17 12.03 -1.56
N PRO A 48 -1.92 12.20 -2.06
CA PRO A 48 -1.04 11.08 -2.33
C PRO A 48 -0.84 10.29 -1.04
N MET A 49 -1.01 8.98 -1.12
CA MET A 49 -0.87 8.08 0.02
C MET A 49 0.51 8.26 0.71
N GLU A 50 1.52 8.73 -0.04
CA GLU A 50 2.84 9.17 0.45
C GLU A 50 2.80 10.13 1.64
N LYS A 51 1.84 11.07 1.68
CA LYS A 51 1.67 11.99 2.81
C LYS A 51 1.08 11.30 4.04
N THR A 52 0.38 10.19 3.85
CA THR A 52 -0.30 9.45 4.90
C THR A 52 0.63 8.49 5.64
N PHE A 53 1.71 8.04 5.01
CA PHE A 53 2.65 7.07 5.57
C PHE A 53 3.76 7.69 6.44
N PHE A 54 4.22 8.89 6.10
CA PHE A 54 5.35 9.55 6.78
C PHE A 54 5.06 11.04 7.01
N ALA A 55 3.94 11.33 7.67
CA ALA A 55 3.53 12.71 7.89
C ALA A 55 4.54 13.49 8.74
N THR A 56 5.16 12.84 9.74
CA THR A 56 6.17 13.47 10.61
C THR A 56 7.29 12.51 11.04
N ALA A 57 8.47 13.06 11.38
CA ALA A 57 9.60 12.29 11.91
C ALA A 57 9.32 11.61 13.27
N ALA A 58 8.31 12.08 14.01
CA ALA A 58 7.88 11.49 15.27
C ALA A 58 7.03 10.22 15.07
N ASP A 59 6.29 10.13 13.96
CA ASP A 59 5.55 8.93 13.58
C ASP A 59 6.51 7.76 13.27
N VAL A 60 7.68 8.08 12.71
CA VAL A 60 8.75 7.11 12.40
C VAL A 60 9.37 6.48 13.66
N GLU A 61 9.51 7.23 14.76
CA GLU A 61 10.15 6.73 15.99
C GLU A 61 9.28 5.73 16.78
N VAL A 62 7.96 5.92 16.78
CA VAL A 62 7.01 5.06 17.52
C VAL A 62 6.73 3.76 16.77
N GLU A 63 6.69 3.80 15.44
CA GLU A 63 6.46 2.61 14.61
C GLU A 63 7.68 1.69 14.56
N TYR A 64 8.90 2.22 14.67
CA TYR A 64 10.15 1.46 14.58
C TYR A 64 10.22 0.21 15.48
N TYR A 65 9.59 0.26 16.67
CA TYR A 65 9.58 -0.85 17.63
C TYR A 65 8.43 -1.85 17.47
N LEU A 66 7.37 -1.50 16.73
CA LEU A 66 6.16 -2.32 16.56
C LEU A 66 6.15 -3.09 15.24
N VAL A 67 6.94 -2.66 14.27
CA VAL A 67 6.85 -3.09 12.87
C VAL A 67 7.54 -4.44 12.54
N PRO A 68 8.59 -4.91 13.23
CA PRO A 68 9.21 -6.21 12.90
C PRO A 68 8.27 -7.42 13.05
N ARG A 69 7.23 -7.33 13.90
CA ARG A 69 6.32 -8.47 14.17
C ARG A 69 5.23 -8.69 13.12
N ALA A 70 5.08 -7.80 12.14
CA ALA A 70 4.02 -7.87 11.14
C ALA A 70 4.53 -7.88 9.69
N LEU A 71 5.82 -8.16 9.49
CA LEU A 71 6.43 -8.25 8.16
C LEU A 71 5.63 -9.19 7.24
N ASP A 72 5.15 -10.32 7.76
CA ASP A 72 4.33 -11.28 7.00
C ASP A 72 3.02 -10.66 6.48
N VAL A 73 2.41 -9.76 7.25
CA VAL A 73 1.15 -9.07 6.88
C VAL A 73 1.40 -8.09 5.73
N TYR A 74 2.51 -7.34 5.80
CA TYR A 74 2.92 -6.44 4.71
C TYR A 74 3.33 -7.22 3.45
N LEU A 75 4.08 -8.32 3.59
CA LEU A 75 4.45 -9.18 2.45
C LEU A 75 3.20 -9.78 1.78
N THR A 76 2.20 -10.17 2.58
CA THR A 76 0.92 -10.65 2.04
C THR A 76 0.22 -9.55 1.25
N ALA A 77 0.15 -8.32 1.77
CA ALA A 77 -0.43 -7.19 1.05
C ALA A 77 0.34 -6.89 -0.26
N LEU A 78 1.68 -6.87 -0.21
CA LEU A 78 2.52 -6.66 -1.38
C LEU A 78 2.27 -7.72 -2.47
N GLU A 79 2.11 -8.98 -2.09
CA GLU A 79 1.76 -10.05 -3.02
C GLU A 79 0.35 -9.87 -3.61
N MET A 80 -0.61 -9.37 -2.82
CA MET A 80 -1.95 -9.03 -3.32
C MET A 80 -1.88 -7.95 -4.39
N GLU A 81 -1.15 -6.85 -4.15
CA GLU A 81 -1.01 -5.79 -5.15
C GLU A 81 -0.36 -6.29 -6.44
N ARG A 82 0.69 -7.13 -6.32
CA ARG A 82 1.33 -7.74 -7.49
C ARG A 82 0.33 -8.56 -8.32
N LYS A 83 -0.50 -9.37 -7.66
CA LYS A 83 -1.52 -10.19 -8.34
C LYS A 83 -2.59 -9.33 -9.01
N SER A 84 -3.03 -8.25 -8.36
CA SER A 84 -3.97 -7.29 -8.95
C SER A 84 -3.40 -6.64 -10.20
N ILE A 85 -2.13 -6.18 -10.14
CA ILE A 85 -1.42 -5.61 -11.29
C ILE A 85 -1.39 -6.62 -12.45
N GLU A 86 -0.95 -7.85 -12.19
CA GLU A 86 -0.88 -8.91 -13.21
C GLU A 86 -2.25 -9.18 -13.83
N MET A 87 -3.28 -9.33 -12.99
CA MET A 87 -4.65 -9.60 -13.43
C MET A 87 -5.23 -8.46 -14.29
N TYR A 88 -4.99 -7.20 -13.93
CA TYR A 88 -5.47 -6.06 -14.72
C TYR A 88 -4.67 -5.88 -16.01
N GLN A 89 -3.37 -6.17 -16.00
CA GLN A 89 -2.55 -6.16 -17.23
C GLN A 89 -2.99 -7.26 -18.21
N GLU A 90 -3.28 -8.47 -17.74
CA GLU A 90 -3.81 -9.56 -18.58
C GLU A 90 -5.18 -9.22 -19.19
N GLN A 91 -6.04 -8.51 -18.45
CA GLN A 91 -7.31 -8.01 -18.97
C GLN A 91 -7.11 -6.89 -19.99
N LEU A 92 -6.14 -6.00 -19.75
CA LEU A 92 -5.84 -4.88 -20.65
C LEU A 92 -5.36 -5.38 -22.02
N GLU A 93 -4.64 -6.50 -22.08
CA GLU A 93 -4.23 -7.14 -23.35
C GLU A 93 -5.42 -7.64 -24.18
N GLN A 94 -6.57 -7.87 -23.55
CA GLN A 94 -7.79 -8.38 -24.17
C GLN A 94 -8.87 -7.30 -24.34
N ALA A 95 -8.64 -6.08 -23.82
CA ALA A 95 -9.60 -4.99 -23.88
C ALA A 95 -9.75 -4.48 -25.31
N GLU A 96 -10.99 -4.36 -25.77
CA GLU A 96 -11.33 -3.85 -27.11
C GLU A 96 -11.98 -2.46 -27.05
N ASP A 97 -12.50 -2.07 -25.89
CA ASP A 97 -13.19 -0.80 -25.67
C ASP A 97 -12.25 0.26 -25.06
N GLU A 98 -12.37 1.50 -25.53
CA GLU A 98 -11.52 2.61 -25.07
C GLU A 98 -11.77 2.96 -23.59
N ALA A 99 -13.01 2.85 -23.10
CA ALA A 99 -13.34 3.12 -21.71
C ALA A 99 -12.86 1.99 -20.79
N GLU A 100 -12.97 0.73 -21.25
CA GLU A 100 -12.38 -0.42 -20.56
C GLU A 100 -10.87 -0.29 -20.43
N THR A 101 -10.20 0.04 -21.54
CA THR A 101 -8.75 0.27 -21.60
C THR A 101 -8.35 1.35 -20.60
N ALA A 102 -9.03 2.50 -20.62
CA ALA A 102 -8.73 3.60 -19.71
C ALA A 102 -8.95 3.25 -18.23
N LEU A 103 -9.99 2.48 -17.91
CA LEU A 103 -10.24 2.00 -16.54
C LEU A 103 -9.12 1.06 -16.09
N LEU A 104 -8.76 0.08 -16.91
CA LEU A 104 -7.73 -0.90 -16.59
C LEU A 104 -6.34 -0.26 -16.46
N GLU A 105 -5.99 0.68 -17.34
CA GLU A 105 -4.76 1.46 -17.22
C GLU A 105 -4.71 2.26 -15.91
N TRP A 106 -5.83 2.87 -15.51
CA TRP A 106 -5.92 3.60 -14.26
C TRP A 106 -5.78 2.66 -13.04
N LEU A 107 -6.45 1.51 -13.03
CA LEU A 107 -6.33 0.51 -11.97
C LEU A 107 -4.88 0.02 -11.84
N VAL A 108 -4.23 -0.37 -12.94
CA VAL A 108 -2.82 -0.79 -12.95
C VAL A 108 -1.92 0.31 -12.38
N ALA A 109 -2.18 1.58 -12.69
CA ALA A 109 -1.39 2.69 -12.18
C ALA A 109 -1.57 2.93 -10.68
N GLU A 110 -2.79 2.79 -10.14
CA GLU A 110 -3.04 2.88 -8.69
C GLU A 110 -2.38 1.71 -7.95
N GLU A 111 -2.56 0.46 -8.41
CA GLU A 111 -1.96 -0.70 -7.74
C GLU A 111 -0.44 -0.70 -7.75
N LYS A 112 0.19 -0.18 -8.82
CA LYS A 112 1.65 0.03 -8.85
C LYS A 112 2.10 1.02 -7.77
N LYS A 113 1.34 2.09 -7.51
CA LYS A 113 1.67 3.03 -6.43
C LYS A 113 1.55 2.36 -5.07
N HIS A 114 0.50 1.57 -4.85
CA HIS A 114 0.32 0.81 -3.61
C HIS A 114 1.48 -0.18 -3.40
N TYR A 115 1.84 -0.92 -4.45
CA TYR A 115 2.98 -1.85 -4.44
C TYR A 115 4.29 -1.14 -4.09
N ASP A 116 4.63 -0.05 -4.79
CA ASP A 116 5.89 0.69 -4.57
C ASP A 116 5.97 1.25 -3.14
N GLN A 117 4.84 1.66 -2.56
CA GLN A 117 4.79 2.17 -1.19
C GLN A 117 4.97 1.05 -0.15
N LEU A 118 4.29 -0.08 -0.36
CA LEU A 118 4.44 -1.26 0.50
C LEU A 118 5.87 -1.82 0.42
N ASP A 119 6.48 -1.86 -0.77
CA ASP A 119 7.83 -2.36 -0.97
C ASP A 119 8.87 -1.48 -0.25
N LYS A 120 8.76 -0.16 -0.39
CA LYS A 120 9.60 0.80 0.36
C LYS A 120 9.45 0.64 1.86
N LEU A 121 8.21 0.48 2.34
CA LEU A 121 7.95 0.24 3.76
C LEU A 121 8.64 -1.05 4.21
N ILE A 122 8.46 -2.16 3.48
CA ILE A 122 9.10 -3.46 3.77
C ILE A 122 10.62 -3.34 3.77
N GLU A 123 11.21 -2.60 2.83
CA GLU A 123 12.64 -2.34 2.75
C GLU A 123 13.13 -1.61 4.02
N MET A 124 12.44 -0.54 4.43
CA MET A 124 12.76 0.19 5.65
C MET A 124 12.69 -0.67 6.91
N ILE A 125 11.74 -1.61 6.96
CA ILE A 125 11.60 -2.55 8.09
C ILE A 125 12.77 -3.52 8.14
N ARG A 126 13.13 -4.10 6.99
CA ARG A 126 14.22 -5.07 6.86
C ARG A 126 15.57 -4.44 7.19
N HIS A 127 15.82 -3.21 6.75
CA HIS A 127 17.06 -2.50 7.06
C HIS A 127 17.03 -1.80 8.42
N GLY A 128 15.85 -1.54 9.00
CA GLY A 128 15.73 -0.95 10.33
C GLY A 128 16.37 -1.82 11.43
N ASP A 129 16.38 -3.14 11.22
CA ASP A 129 17.08 -4.10 12.08
C ASP A 129 18.62 -3.90 12.05
N GLU A 130 19.20 -3.50 10.91
CA GLU A 130 20.63 -3.17 10.76
C GLU A 130 21.00 -1.82 11.41
N TYR A 131 20.12 -0.80 11.33
CA TYR A 131 20.37 0.50 11.96
C TYR A 131 20.21 0.46 13.49
N VAL A 132 19.27 -0.33 14.03
CA VAL A 132 19.11 -0.52 15.48
C VAL A 132 20.27 -1.32 16.07
N THR A 133 20.73 -2.37 15.39
CA THR A 133 21.94 -3.07 15.82
C THR A 133 23.13 -2.11 15.82
N HIS A 134 23.36 -1.34 14.77
CA HIS A 134 24.46 -0.37 14.73
C HIS A 134 24.35 0.69 15.83
N ALA A 135 23.18 1.29 16.07
CA ALA A 135 22.96 2.28 17.13
C ALA A 135 23.14 1.70 18.54
N MET A 136 22.75 0.44 18.77
CA MET A 136 22.96 -0.27 20.03
C MET A 136 24.43 -0.62 20.27
N PHE A 137 25.18 -1.01 19.23
CA PHE A 137 26.62 -1.30 19.33
C PHE A 137 27.48 -0.03 19.43
N THR A 138 27.04 1.10 18.86
CA THR A 138 27.76 2.38 18.92
C THR A 138 27.58 3.10 20.27
N ASN A 139 26.49 2.80 20.99
CA ASN A 139 26.16 3.41 22.29
C ASN A 139 26.39 2.48 23.50
N MET A 140 27.08 1.34 23.34
CA MET A 140 27.49 0.57 24.51
C MET A 140 28.57 1.33 25.29
N PRO A 141 28.38 1.64 26.58
CA PRO A 141 29.47 2.14 27.40
C PRO A 141 30.51 1.03 27.53
N GLU A 142 31.76 1.32 27.15
CA GLU A 142 32.90 0.47 27.47
C GLU A 142 32.95 0.29 29.00
N TYR A 143 32.87 -0.96 29.47
CA TYR A 143 33.08 -1.34 30.87
C TYR A 143 34.55 -1.71 31.10
#